data_AF-A0A925IIQ0-F1
#
_entry.id   AF-A0A925IIQ0-F1
#
_cell.length_a   1.000
_cell.length_b   1.000
_cell.length_c   1.000
_cell.angle_alpha   90.00
_cell.angle_beta   90.00
_cell.angle_gamma   90.00
#
_symmetry.space_group_name_H-M   'P 1'
#
loop_
_entity.id
_entity.type
_entity.pdbx_description
1 polymer ?
#
loop_
_entity_poly.entity_id
_entity_poly.type
_entity_poly.pdbx_seq_one_letter_code
_entity_poly.pdbx_strand_id
1 'polypeptide(L)'
;TPGSDKREIFCTGTRFPVAMAFNEEGDLFATDQEGATCWHPGLCLPNGNPFDELLHIQEGRHYGFPPRNPKYLPTVIDEPSVFDYKPQHQSTCGINFNLPVNNGPAFGPSWWRGDAFLAGYSRGKIYRTKLVKTDAGYVAENSIIACLISLTVDACISPKGDMVVSTHSGFPDWGFGPKAKGKLYKIVHNNTDLPNPVATWTSKPDEVSIAFDKPVNREYLKNLADKITIKYGQYTHPGDRFEVVRPGYKTVERQLRFPVENLEVKNVALSENGRTLIITTFQHILPNTYAITLPYFSNDEKLANSVKQSRTYDLAYTLNGVYVSWQSNSGSQKWNGWLPHLDMKVSKAFMEPVAEYNDMQKALIQPGTVTWKTQLNLLNMLRPELQPESPLDYTVPPEDVTVVFRSSEALQIKVSEPAIVSPSVKKGDLYETGITFNKVTRRGYPLEITMNTSSKEPVLLVHYYTNEDPRARALQIHRFFVPWASEIFDKETLGSETEIAELAGGNWSRGRKLFYTEALCANCHTIGGKGKDIGPDLSNLIFKDYTSVLRDIHDPSSAINPDYVGHTVVLKDKT
;
A
#
# COMPACT_ATOMS: atom_id res chain seq x y z
N THR A 1 -13.01 -30.82 24.38
CA THR A 1 -14.23 -30.23 23.81
C THR A 1 -14.20 -28.74 24.07
N PRO A 2 -14.54 -27.87 23.10
CA PRO A 2 -14.76 -26.45 23.40
C PRO A 2 -15.89 -26.37 24.43
N GLY A 3 -15.60 -25.88 25.64
CA GLY A 3 -16.52 -25.92 26.79
C GLY A 3 -15.94 -26.51 28.08
N SER A 4 -14.63 -26.46 28.30
CA SER A 4 -14.07 -26.71 29.64
C SER A 4 -14.42 -25.56 30.59
N ASP A 5 -14.72 -25.86 31.86
CA ASP A 5 -14.95 -24.87 32.93
C ASP A 5 -13.74 -23.96 33.20
N LYS A 6 -12.58 -24.31 32.64
CA LYS A 6 -11.37 -23.50 32.60
C LYS A 6 -11.37 -22.66 31.33
N ARG A 7 -11.57 -21.35 31.49
CA ARG A 7 -11.31 -20.35 30.44
C ARG A 7 -9.89 -19.84 30.64
N GLU A 8 -9.13 -19.82 29.55
CA GLU A 8 -7.78 -19.27 29.52
C GLU A 8 -7.77 -18.05 28.61
N ILE A 9 -7.09 -16.98 29.06
CA ILE A 9 -6.88 -15.79 28.26
C ILE A 9 -5.55 -15.99 27.54
N PHE A 10 -5.62 -16.28 26.23
CA PHE A 10 -4.42 -16.49 25.43
C PHE A 10 -3.71 -15.16 25.09
N CYS A 11 -4.47 -14.14 24.72
CA CYS A 11 -3.98 -12.78 24.47
C CYS A 11 -5.03 -11.74 24.89
N THR A 12 -4.62 -10.48 24.93
CA THR A 12 -5.50 -9.34 25.18
C THR A 12 -5.29 -8.27 24.10
N GLY A 13 -6.04 -7.18 24.14
CA GLY A 13 -5.75 -6.05 23.25
C GLY A 13 -6.33 -6.17 21.84
N THR A 14 -7.19 -7.15 21.56
CA THR A 14 -7.90 -7.23 20.28
C THR A 14 -9.26 -6.53 20.39
N ARG A 15 -9.72 -5.93 19.30
CA ARG A 15 -11.00 -5.23 19.27
C ARG A 15 -12.15 -6.12 18.83
N PHE A 16 -12.11 -6.53 17.58
CA PHE A 16 -13.15 -7.29 16.91
C PHE A 16 -12.49 -8.31 15.98
N PRO A 17 -11.86 -9.35 16.55
CA PRO A 17 -11.26 -10.41 15.77
C PRO A 17 -12.35 -11.22 15.07
N VAL A 18 -12.38 -11.17 13.73
CA VAL A 18 -13.46 -11.81 12.94
C VAL A 18 -13.12 -13.26 12.62
N ALA A 19 -11.88 -13.53 12.21
CA ALA A 19 -11.42 -14.84 11.84
C ALA A 19 -9.99 -15.10 12.34
N MET A 20 -9.67 -16.37 12.54
CA MET A 20 -8.35 -16.83 12.95
C MET A 20 -7.95 -18.05 12.11
N ALA A 21 -6.67 -18.13 11.76
CA ALA A 21 -6.13 -19.26 11.02
C ALA A 21 -4.69 -19.56 11.45
N PHE A 22 -4.31 -20.83 11.40
CA PHE A 22 -2.93 -21.27 11.61
C PHE A 22 -2.21 -21.37 10.27
N ASN A 23 -0.96 -20.91 10.22
CA ASN A 23 -0.09 -21.13 9.08
C ASN A 23 0.46 -22.58 9.05
N GLU A 24 1.23 -22.94 8.03
CA GLU A 24 1.87 -24.26 7.90
C GLU A 24 2.89 -24.54 9.02
N GLU A 25 3.41 -23.50 9.67
CA GLU A 25 4.38 -23.60 10.78
C GLU A 25 3.72 -23.77 12.16
N GLY A 26 2.39 -23.65 12.25
CA GLY A 26 1.63 -23.74 13.50
C GLY A 26 1.47 -22.41 14.26
N ASP A 27 1.85 -21.28 13.67
CA ASP A 27 1.67 -19.94 14.23
C ASP A 27 0.26 -19.39 13.93
N LEU A 28 -0.36 -18.76 14.92
CA LEU A 28 -1.74 -18.28 14.88
C LEU A 28 -1.83 -16.84 14.37
N PHE A 29 -2.71 -16.60 13.39
CA PHE A 29 -3.02 -15.27 12.88
C PHE A 29 -4.49 -14.94 13.08
N ALA A 30 -4.77 -13.66 13.33
CA ALA A 30 -6.14 -13.15 13.44
C ALA A 30 -6.30 -11.88 12.61
N THR A 31 -7.49 -11.71 12.03
CA THR A 31 -7.92 -10.45 11.43
C THR A 31 -8.66 -9.63 12.45
N ASP A 32 -8.24 -8.39 12.65
CA ASP A 32 -8.89 -7.47 13.58
C ASP A 32 -9.38 -6.21 12.84
N GLN A 33 -10.58 -5.76 13.20
CA GLN A 33 -11.19 -4.59 12.58
C GLN A 33 -10.90 -3.32 13.37
N GLU A 34 -10.67 -2.23 12.64
CA GLU A 34 -10.23 -0.93 13.16
C GLU A 34 -10.96 -0.44 14.44
N GLY A 35 -10.22 0.17 15.37
CA GLY A 35 -10.74 0.65 16.64
C GLY A 35 -11.12 2.12 16.74
N ALA A 36 -10.60 2.97 15.86
CA ALA A 36 -10.87 4.41 15.86
C ALA A 36 -11.85 4.83 14.78
N THR A 37 -12.99 4.17 14.62
CA THR A 37 -14.03 4.73 13.76
C THR A 37 -14.74 5.89 14.49
N CYS A 38 -14.75 7.08 13.90
CA CYS A 38 -15.63 8.16 14.33
C CYS A 38 -17.05 7.91 13.80
N TRP A 39 -17.87 7.22 14.59
CA TRP A 39 -19.26 6.87 14.22
C TRP A 39 -20.18 8.10 14.18
N HIS A 40 -19.86 9.14 14.95
CA HIS A 40 -20.63 10.39 15.05
C HIS A 40 -19.73 11.55 15.53
N PRO A 41 -20.00 12.84 15.21
CA PRO A 41 -19.31 13.97 15.85
C PRO A 41 -19.33 13.86 17.39
N GLY A 42 -18.14 13.84 17.99
CA GLY A 42 -17.95 13.70 19.44
C GLY A 42 -17.92 12.26 19.97
N LEU A 43 -18.11 11.25 19.10
CA LEU A 43 -18.05 9.83 19.45
C LEU A 43 -16.91 9.13 18.68
N CYS A 44 -15.70 9.66 18.86
CA CYS A 44 -14.47 9.00 18.44
C CYS A 44 -13.87 8.31 19.68
N LEU A 45 -13.32 7.12 19.52
CA LEU A 45 -12.45 6.53 20.55
C LEU A 45 -11.05 7.12 20.36
N PRO A 46 -10.61 8.09 21.20
CA PRO A 46 -9.25 8.59 21.13
C PRO A 46 -8.27 7.44 21.32
N ASN A 47 -7.19 7.47 20.54
CA ASN A 47 -6.09 6.50 20.57
C ASN A 47 -6.41 5.08 20.05
N GLY A 48 -7.61 4.82 19.52
CA GLY A 48 -7.89 3.55 18.84
C GLY A 48 -7.05 3.41 17.56
N ASN A 49 -6.73 2.17 17.16
CA ASN A 49 -6.07 1.95 15.89
C ASN A 49 -6.98 2.34 14.71
N PRO A 50 -6.54 3.21 13.79
CA PRO A 50 -7.35 3.64 12.65
C PRO A 50 -7.47 2.60 11.53
N PHE A 51 -6.65 1.56 11.45
CA PHE A 51 -6.65 0.64 10.31
C PHE A 51 -7.16 -0.76 10.67
N ASP A 52 -7.58 -1.51 9.66
CA ASP A 52 -7.82 -2.95 9.84
C ASP A 52 -6.46 -3.68 9.87
N GLU A 53 -6.32 -4.69 10.73
CA GLU A 53 -5.02 -5.31 11.04
C GLU A 53 -5.00 -6.80 10.74
N LEU A 54 -3.80 -7.27 10.37
CA LEU A 54 -3.41 -8.67 10.49
C LEU A 54 -2.49 -8.82 11.70
N LEU A 55 -2.92 -9.61 12.68
CA LEU A 55 -2.20 -9.84 13.93
C LEU A 55 -1.59 -11.24 13.94
N HIS A 56 -0.33 -11.34 14.38
CA HIS A 56 0.28 -12.62 14.75
C HIS A 56 0.06 -12.83 16.25
N ILE A 57 -0.87 -13.71 16.60
CA ILE A 57 -1.34 -13.92 17.97
C ILE A 57 -0.39 -14.82 18.74
N GLN A 58 0.12 -14.30 19.86
CA GLN A 58 1.07 -14.98 20.72
C GLN A 58 0.60 -14.93 22.17
N GLU A 59 0.98 -15.96 22.93
CA GLU A 59 0.58 -16.12 24.32
C GLU A 59 1.03 -14.94 25.19
N GLY A 60 0.12 -14.41 25.99
CA GLY A 60 0.37 -13.34 26.95
C GLY A 60 0.62 -11.95 26.34
N ARG A 61 0.40 -11.76 25.04
CA ARG A 61 0.61 -10.48 24.34
C ARG A 61 -0.64 -9.60 24.33
N HIS A 62 -0.43 -8.30 24.08
CA HIS A 62 -1.48 -7.29 23.98
C HIS A 62 -1.41 -6.53 22.65
N TYR A 63 -2.50 -6.44 21.91
CA TYR A 63 -2.54 -5.89 20.54
C TYR A 63 -3.17 -4.48 20.42
N GLY A 64 -3.09 -3.66 21.48
CA GLY A 64 -3.36 -2.23 21.39
C GLY A 64 -4.82 -1.78 21.51
N PHE A 65 -5.77 -2.68 21.80
CA PHE A 65 -7.17 -2.31 22.04
C PHE A 65 -7.76 -2.83 23.38
N PRO A 66 -8.09 -1.96 24.34
CA PRO A 66 -7.80 -0.52 24.37
C PRO A 66 -6.29 -0.25 24.47
N PRO A 67 -5.80 0.85 23.90
CA PRO A 67 -4.38 1.15 23.79
C PRO A 67 -3.76 1.45 25.16
N ARG A 68 -2.42 1.34 25.22
CA ARG A 68 -1.64 1.68 26.41
C ARG A 68 -1.99 3.09 26.89
N ASN A 69 -2.36 3.20 28.17
CA ASN A 69 -2.65 4.47 28.81
C ASN A 69 -1.86 4.59 30.12
N PRO A 70 -1.10 5.69 30.34
CA PRO A 70 -0.29 5.85 31.55
C PRO A 70 -1.08 5.76 32.87
N LYS A 71 -2.37 6.09 32.86
CA LYS A 71 -3.23 6.07 34.04
C LYS A 71 -3.98 4.74 34.22
N TYR A 72 -4.52 4.19 33.13
CA TYR A 72 -5.44 3.04 33.20
C TYR A 72 -4.76 1.70 32.85
N LEU A 73 -3.72 1.70 32.01
CA LEU A 73 -2.99 0.50 31.55
C LEU A 73 -1.46 0.77 31.48
N PRO A 74 -0.80 1.09 32.61
CA PRO A 74 0.60 1.53 32.59
C PRO A 74 1.61 0.43 32.23
N THR A 75 1.28 -0.83 32.53
CA THR A 75 2.16 -2.00 32.41
C THR A 75 2.06 -2.73 31.09
N VAL A 76 1.09 -2.38 30.24
CA VAL A 76 0.82 -3.06 28.98
C VAL A 76 1.71 -2.47 27.89
N ILE A 77 2.20 -3.33 27.00
CA ILE A 77 2.94 -2.93 25.79
C ILE A 77 2.10 -3.36 24.60
N ASP A 78 1.82 -2.42 23.72
CA ASP A 78 1.04 -2.65 22.50
C ASP A 78 1.96 -3.28 21.45
N GLU A 79 1.63 -4.50 21.04
CA GLU A 79 2.33 -5.18 19.96
C GLU A 79 1.89 -4.63 18.61
N PRO A 80 2.84 -4.32 17.71
CA PRO A 80 2.51 -3.83 16.38
C PRO A 80 1.84 -4.94 15.57
N SER A 81 0.96 -4.53 14.65
CA SER A 81 0.39 -5.42 13.65
C SER A 81 1.46 -5.94 12.69
N VAL A 82 1.16 -7.07 12.06
CA VAL A 82 1.98 -7.61 10.97
C VAL A 82 1.73 -6.83 9.68
N PHE A 83 0.47 -6.42 9.45
CA PHE A 83 0.11 -5.61 8.30
C PHE A 83 -1.14 -4.76 8.57
N ASP A 84 -1.10 -3.49 8.18
CA ASP A 84 -2.24 -2.56 8.23
C ASP A 84 -2.88 -2.40 6.85
N TYR A 85 -4.17 -2.71 6.74
CA TYR A 85 -4.91 -2.55 5.50
C TYR A 85 -5.38 -1.11 5.35
N LYS A 86 -4.66 -0.36 4.52
CA LYS A 86 -4.99 1.02 4.13
C LYS A 86 -5.77 1.04 2.80
N PRO A 87 -6.54 2.12 2.53
CA PRO A 87 -6.98 3.17 3.43
C PRO A 87 -8.02 2.66 4.45
N GLN A 88 -8.34 3.46 5.46
CA GLN A 88 -9.33 3.13 6.50
C GLN A 88 -10.65 2.53 5.96
N HIS A 89 -11.28 1.65 6.75
CA HIS A 89 -12.49 0.91 6.46
C HIS A 89 -12.38 -0.05 5.25
N GLN A 90 -11.42 -0.98 5.28
CA GLN A 90 -11.46 -2.18 4.41
C GLN A 90 -12.35 -3.28 5.02
N SER A 91 -12.54 -3.27 6.34
CA SER A 91 -13.29 -4.26 7.13
C SER A 91 -12.82 -5.68 6.82
N THR A 92 -11.58 -5.98 7.21
CA THR A 92 -11.04 -7.33 7.02
C THR A 92 -11.87 -8.34 7.82
N CYS A 93 -12.17 -9.47 7.18
CA CYS A 93 -13.00 -10.53 7.73
C CYS A 93 -12.25 -11.86 7.65
N GLY A 94 -12.70 -12.80 6.82
CA GLY A 94 -12.11 -14.13 6.72
C GLY A 94 -10.62 -14.12 6.36
N ILE A 95 -9.84 -14.96 7.03
CA ILE A 95 -8.45 -15.27 6.72
C ILE A 95 -8.29 -16.78 6.52
N ASN A 96 -7.66 -17.18 5.42
CA ASN A 96 -7.27 -18.56 5.17
C ASN A 96 -5.91 -18.61 4.47
N PHE A 97 -5.11 -19.62 4.79
CA PHE A 97 -3.81 -19.83 4.14
C PHE A 97 -3.95 -20.66 2.86
N ASN A 98 -3.09 -20.39 1.88
CA ASN A 98 -3.06 -21.09 0.61
C ASN A 98 -2.40 -22.48 0.74
N LEU A 99 -3.11 -23.39 1.40
CA LEU A 99 -2.66 -24.75 1.67
C LEU A 99 -3.54 -25.77 0.93
N PRO A 100 -2.95 -26.89 0.46
CA PRO A 100 -3.69 -27.93 -0.22
C PRO A 100 -4.69 -28.60 0.73
N VAL A 101 -5.94 -28.69 0.31
CA VAL A 101 -7.00 -29.39 1.07
C VAL A 101 -7.08 -30.83 0.57
N ASN A 102 -7.04 -31.82 1.48
CA ASN A 102 -7.14 -33.26 1.15
C ASN A 102 -6.13 -33.73 0.07
N ASN A 103 -4.87 -33.29 0.16
CA ASN A 103 -3.82 -33.53 -0.84
C ASN A 103 -4.15 -33.02 -2.26
N GLY A 104 -5.11 -32.09 -2.38
CA GLY A 104 -5.40 -31.39 -3.63
C GLY A 104 -4.32 -30.36 -3.99
N PRO A 105 -4.48 -29.64 -5.11
CA PRO A 105 -3.60 -28.53 -5.45
C PRO A 105 -3.93 -27.26 -4.64
N ALA A 106 -2.92 -26.39 -4.46
CA ALA A 106 -3.10 -25.03 -3.93
C ALA A 106 -3.62 -24.09 -5.05
N PHE A 107 -4.15 -22.92 -4.67
CA PHE A 107 -4.66 -21.95 -5.64
C PHE A 107 -3.53 -21.10 -6.23
N GLY A 108 -3.51 -20.94 -7.55
CA GLY A 108 -2.56 -20.08 -8.26
C GLY A 108 -1.20 -20.74 -8.54
N PRO A 109 -0.18 -19.94 -8.91
CA PRO A 109 1.20 -20.39 -9.08
C PRO A 109 1.79 -21.02 -7.82
N SER A 110 2.82 -21.87 -7.98
CA SER A 110 3.46 -22.58 -6.86
C SER A 110 4.05 -21.64 -5.79
N TRP A 111 4.47 -20.43 -6.18
CA TRP A 111 5.03 -19.42 -5.28
C TRP A 111 3.98 -18.69 -4.42
N TRP A 112 2.68 -18.97 -4.61
CA TRP A 112 1.60 -18.46 -3.73
C TRP A 112 1.33 -19.39 -2.55
N ARG A 113 1.93 -20.58 -2.54
CA ARG A 113 1.67 -21.58 -1.50
C ARG A 113 2.08 -21.01 -0.14
N GLY A 114 1.18 -21.11 0.83
CA GLY A 114 1.38 -20.58 2.18
C GLY A 114 1.06 -19.09 2.34
N ASP A 115 0.68 -18.37 1.27
CA ASP A 115 0.21 -16.99 1.38
C ASP A 115 -1.16 -16.92 2.08
N ALA A 116 -1.42 -15.83 2.82
CA ALA A 116 -2.70 -15.59 3.45
C ALA A 116 -3.67 -14.92 2.46
N PHE A 117 -4.87 -15.47 2.31
CA PHE A 117 -5.99 -14.85 1.62
C PHE A 117 -6.91 -14.18 2.62
N LEU A 118 -7.21 -12.90 2.39
CA LEU A 118 -8.08 -12.12 3.25
C LEU A 118 -9.22 -11.49 2.46
N ALA A 119 -10.41 -11.47 3.08
CA ALA A 119 -11.58 -10.82 2.53
C ALA A 119 -11.77 -9.41 3.12
N GLY A 120 -11.76 -8.38 2.28
CA GLY A 120 -12.12 -7.00 2.64
C GLY A 120 -13.60 -6.74 2.41
N TYR A 121 -14.39 -6.86 3.48
CA TYR A 121 -15.86 -6.92 3.42
C TYR A 121 -16.49 -5.69 2.78
N SER A 122 -16.14 -4.49 3.25
CA SER A 122 -16.79 -3.23 2.82
C SER A 122 -16.59 -2.98 1.33
N ARG A 123 -15.37 -3.20 0.84
CA ARG A 123 -14.93 -2.81 -0.50
C ARG A 123 -15.01 -3.94 -1.53
N GLY A 124 -15.37 -5.16 -1.10
CA GLY A 124 -15.49 -6.34 -1.95
C GLY A 124 -14.14 -6.81 -2.50
N LYS A 125 -13.04 -6.51 -1.79
CA LYS A 125 -11.68 -6.83 -2.23
C LYS A 125 -11.25 -8.17 -1.66
N ILE A 126 -10.47 -8.93 -2.41
CA ILE A 126 -9.74 -10.10 -1.94
C ILE A 126 -8.26 -9.79 -2.02
N TYR A 127 -7.62 -9.93 -0.88
CA TYR A 127 -6.22 -9.66 -0.65
C TYR A 127 -5.43 -10.96 -0.58
N ARG A 128 -4.23 -10.94 -1.14
CA ARG A 128 -3.19 -11.93 -0.91
C ARG A 128 -2.06 -11.25 -0.14
N THR A 129 -1.84 -11.69 1.08
CA THR A 129 -0.75 -11.20 1.94
C THR A 129 0.30 -12.29 2.05
N LYS A 130 1.46 -12.05 1.45
CA LYS A 130 2.62 -12.93 1.54
C LYS A 130 3.37 -12.65 2.84
N LEU A 131 3.62 -13.69 3.62
CA LEU A 131 4.21 -13.61 4.96
C LEU A 131 5.57 -14.31 4.97
N VAL A 132 6.58 -13.64 5.51
CA VAL A 132 7.93 -14.20 5.65
C VAL A 132 8.35 -14.19 7.11
N LYS A 133 8.73 -15.36 7.63
CA LYS A 133 9.20 -15.52 9.00
C LYS A 133 10.66 -15.11 9.16
N THR A 134 10.89 -14.14 10.03
CA THR A 134 12.20 -13.70 10.53
C THR A 134 12.41 -14.22 11.95
N ASP A 135 13.64 -14.10 12.46
CA ASP A 135 13.96 -14.52 13.83
C ASP A 135 13.21 -13.70 14.90
N ALA A 136 12.72 -12.51 14.54
CA ALA A 136 12.05 -11.56 15.43
C ALA A 136 10.54 -11.39 15.17
N GLY A 137 9.96 -12.13 14.22
CA GLY A 137 8.55 -12.02 13.86
C GLY A 137 8.27 -12.21 12.37
N TYR A 138 7.18 -11.61 11.87
CA TYR A 138 6.75 -11.73 10.48
C TYR A 138 6.85 -10.39 9.74
N VAL A 139 7.26 -10.47 8.48
CA VAL A 139 7.19 -9.35 7.53
C VAL A 139 6.16 -9.69 6.45
N ALA A 140 5.30 -8.72 6.12
CA ALA A 140 4.20 -8.91 5.20
C ALA A 140 4.26 -7.99 3.98
N GLU A 141 3.84 -8.52 2.83
CA GLU A 141 3.54 -7.74 1.62
C GLU A 141 2.14 -8.09 1.11
N ASN A 142 1.35 -7.08 0.78
CA ASN A 142 -0.02 -7.26 0.32
C ASN A 142 -0.17 -7.01 -1.18
N SER A 143 -1.02 -7.79 -1.82
CA SER A 143 -1.45 -7.60 -3.21
C SER A 143 -2.95 -7.87 -3.35
N ILE A 144 -3.60 -7.17 -4.27
CA ILE A 144 -5.00 -7.44 -4.60
C ILE A 144 -5.09 -8.52 -5.68
N ILE A 145 -5.98 -9.51 -5.49
CA ILE A 145 -6.17 -10.60 -6.47
C ILE A 145 -7.56 -10.59 -7.11
N ALA A 146 -8.56 -10.01 -6.45
CA ALA A 146 -9.91 -9.86 -7.02
C ALA A 146 -10.68 -8.70 -6.37
N CYS A 147 -11.54 -8.06 -7.15
CA CYS A 147 -12.61 -7.20 -6.67
C CYS A 147 -13.95 -7.76 -7.13
N LEU A 148 -14.86 -8.04 -6.20
CA LEU A 148 -16.20 -8.52 -6.49
C LEU A 148 -17.21 -7.40 -6.27
N ILE A 149 -18.27 -7.37 -7.08
CA ILE A 149 -19.42 -6.48 -6.89
C ILE A 149 -20.38 -6.96 -5.78
N SER A 150 -19.83 -7.46 -4.67
CA SER A 150 -20.56 -7.91 -3.48
C SER A 150 -19.63 -7.84 -2.25
N LEU A 151 -20.20 -7.79 -1.04
CA LEU A 151 -19.40 -7.75 0.20
C LEU A 151 -18.75 -9.12 0.44
N THR A 152 -17.43 -9.19 0.51
CA THR A 152 -16.67 -10.44 0.62
C THR A 152 -16.49 -10.83 2.09
N VAL A 153 -17.03 -11.99 2.49
CA VAL A 153 -17.02 -12.44 3.89
C VAL A 153 -15.79 -13.29 4.17
N ASP A 154 -15.62 -14.35 3.38
CA ASP A 154 -14.56 -15.33 3.57
C ASP A 154 -14.14 -15.94 2.22
N ALA A 155 -12.89 -16.35 2.12
CA ALA A 155 -12.31 -16.97 0.94
C ALA A 155 -11.52 -18.22 1.34
N CYS A 156 -11.92 -19.38 0.84
CA CYS A 156 -11.28 -20.66 1.15
C CYS A 156 -10.92 -21.44 -0.12
N ILE A 157 -10.05 -22.45 0.03
CA ILE A 157 -9.62 -23.30 -1.08
C ILE A 157 -10.47 -24.56 -1.10
N SER A 158 -10.99 -24.88 -2.28
CA SER A 158 -11.67 -26.15 -2.51
C SER A 158 -10.67 -27.30 -2.66
N PRO A 159 -11.07 -28.57 -2.42
CA PRO A 159 -10.21 -29.74 -2.66
C PRO A 159 -9.68 -29.88 -4.11
N LYS A 160 -10.24 -29.13 -5.06
CA LYS A 160 -9.81 -29.07 -6.47
C LYS A 160 -8.76 -27.99 -6.74
N GLY A 161 -8.40 -27.18 -5.74
CA GLY A 161 -7.50 -26.04 -5.85
C GLY A 161 -8.14 -24.75 -6.39
N ASP A 162 -9.46 -24.73 -6.57
CA ASP A 162 -10.19 -23.50 -6.89
C ASP A 162 -10.47 -22.70 -5.61
N MET A 163 -10.47 -21.36 -5.72
CA MET A 163 -10.85 -20.49 -4.60
C MET A 163 -12.36 -20.28 -4.58
N VAL A 164 -12.98 -20.47 -3.42
CA VAL A 164 -14.40 -20.23 -3.18
C VAL A 164 -14.54 -19.03 -2.26
N VAL A 165 -15.22 -18.00 -2.74
CA VAL A 165 -15.46 -16.75 -2.01
C VAL A 165 -16.93 -16.67 -1.63
N SER A 166 -17.19 -16.51 -0.34
CA SER A 166 -18.52 -16.24 0.19
C SER A 166 -18.78 -14.75 0.23
N THR A 167 -19.98 -14.34 -0.18
CA THR A 167 -20.37 -12.94 -0.20
C THR A 167 -21.73 -12.71 0.43
N HIS A 168 -21.91 -11.50 0.97
CA HIS A 168 -23.17 -11.03 1.55
C HIS A 168 -23.81 -9.93 0.66
N SER A 169 -25.11 -9.68 0.85
CA SER A 169 -25.82 -8.58 0.16
C SER A 169 -25.34 -7.22 0.68
N GLY A 170 -25.13 -6.24 -0.20
CA GLY A 170 -24.45 -4.98 0.13
C GLY A 170 -25.30 -3.75 0.50
N PHE A 171 -26.61 -3.87 0.70
CA PHE A 171 -27.47 -2.74 1.10
C PHE A 171 -28.51 -3.19 2.14
N PRO A 172 -29.04 -2.31 3.01
CA PRO A 172 -28.86 -0.85 3.08
C PRO A 172 -27.64 -0.35 3.87
N ASP A 173 -26.94 -1.21 4.63
CA ASP A 173 -25.75 -0.81 5.41
C ASP A 173 -24.65 -1.87 5.27
N TRP A 174 -24.70 -2.93 6.08
CA TRP A 174 -23.83 -4.11 5.98
C TRP A 174 -24.58 -5.37 5.47
N GLY A 175 -25.76 -5.15 4.87
CA GLY A 175 -26.67 -6.15 4.30
C GLY A 175 -28.01 -6.29 5.00
N PHE A 176 -28.97 -7.02 4.39
CA PHE A 176 -30.32 -7.24 4.93
C PHE A 176 -30.38 -8.27 6.08
N GLY A 177 -29.27 -8.46 6.80
CA GLY A 177 -29.12 -9.51 7.81
C GLY A 177 -29.52 -10.91 7.27
N PRO A 178 -30.12 -11.79 8.08
CA PRO A 178 -30.37 -13.20 7.71
C PRO A 178 -31.38 -13.38 6.57
N LYS A 179 -32.09 -12.32 6.15
CA LYS A 179 -33.08 -12.38 5.07
C LYS A 179 -32.46 -12.21 3.68
N ALA A 180 -31.21 -11.77 3.61
CA ALA A 180 -30.51 -11.63 2.35
C ALA A 180 -29.89 -12.95 1.89
N LYS A 181 -29.97 -13.20 0.58
CA LYS A 181 -29.26 -14.32 -0.04
C LYS A 181 -27.84 -13.89 -0.39
N GLY A 182 -26.87 -14.42 0.36
CA GLY A 182 -25.46 -14.38 -0.04
C GLY A 182 -25.22 -15.17 -1.33
N LYS A 183 -24.06 -14.95 -1.95
CA LYS A 183 -23.62 -15.71 -3.12
C LYS A 183 -22.30 -16.40 -2.82
N LEU A 184 -22.09 -17.53 -3.49
CA LEU A 184 -20.79 -18.19 -3.53
C LEU A 184 -20.20 -17.98 -4.93
N TYR A 185 -19.02 -17.38 -4.98
CA TYR A 185 -18.25 -17.23 -6.19
C TYR A 185 -17.14 -18.26 -6.22
N LYS A 186 -16.96 -18.90 -7.37
CA LYS A 186 -15.84 -19.78 -7.62
C LYS A 186 -14.85 -19.07 -8.53
N ILE A 187 -13.64 -18.84 -8.04
CA ILE A 187 -12.53 -18.27 -8.79
C ILE A 187 -11.61 -19.41 -9.21
N VAL A 188 -11.42 -19.53 -10.51
CA VAL A 188 -10.60 -20.57 -11.14
C VAL A 188 -9.40 -19.91 -11.77
N HIS A 189 -8.20 -20.42 -11.46
CA HIS A 189 -6.98 -19.99 -12.13
C HIS A 189 -6.88 -20.72 -13.47
N ASN A 190 -7.24 -20.02 -14.56
CA ASN A 190 -7.15 -20.53 -15.93
C ASN A 190 -5.97 -19.88 -16.67
N ASN A 191 -5.59 -20.42 -17.83
CA ASN A 191 -4.57 -19.86 -18.72
C ASN A 191 -3.21 -19.71 -18.02
N THR A 192 -2.76 -20.81 -17.39
CA THR A 192 -1.48 -20.87 -16.67
C THR A 192 -0.28 -20.48 -17.52
N ASP A 193 -0.39 -20.48 -18.85
CA ASP A 193 0.68 -20.13 -19.78
C ASP A 193 0.93 -18.62 -19.89
N LEU A 194 -0.01 -17.78 -19.48
CA LEU A 194 0.16 -16.33 -19.49
C LEU A 194 1.12 -15.87 -18.38
N PRO A 195 1.89 -14.79 -18.61
CA PRO A 195 2.77 -14.24 -17.60
C PRO A 195 1.98 -13.50 -16.52
N ASN A 196 2.25 -13.82 -15.25
CA ASN A 196 1.66 -13.18 -14.08
C ASN A 196 2.60 -12.12 -13.51
N PRO A 197 2.09 -10.93 -13.16
CA PRO A 197 2.88 -9.93 -12.45
C PRO A 197 3.23 -10.45 -11.04
N VAL A 198 4.50 -10.35 -10.69
CA VAL A 198 5.07 -10.84 -9.42
C VAL A 198 5.26 -9.69 -8.45
N ALA A 199 6.00 -8.67 -8.88
CA ALA A 199 6.39 -7.53 -8.07
C ALA A 199 6.42 -6.26 -8.93
N THR A 200 6.11 -5.12 -8.32
CA THR A 200 6.19 -3.80 -8.96
C THR A 200 6.91 -2.84 -8.02
N TRP A 201 7.97 -2.19 -8.50
CA TRP A 201 8.80 -1.32 -7.68
C TRP A 201 9.38 -0.16 -8.48
N THR A 202 9.95 0.83 -7.78
CA THR A 202 10.67 1.94 -8.39
C THR A 202 12.16 1.64 -8.38
N SER A 203 12.74 1.42 -9.57
CA SER A 203 14.19 1.18 -9.71
C SER A 203 14.98 2.48 -9.68
N LYS A 204 14.38 3.56 -10.20
CA LYS A 204 14.94 4.91 -10.28
C LYS A 204 13.83 5.94 -10.02
N PRO A 205 14.18 7.23 -9.80
CA PRO A 205 13.19 8.28 -9.62
C PRO A 205 12.17 8.35 -10.76
N ASP A 206 12.58 8.09 -12.00
CA ASP A 206 11.80 8.22 -13.23
C ASP A 206 11.44 6.88 -13.89
N GLU A 207 11.63 5.75 -13.20
CA GLU A 207 11.35 4.42 -13.74
C GLU A 207 10.60 3.53 -12.75
N VAL A 208 9.55 2.87 -13.26
CA VAL A 208 8.83 1.79 -12.58
C VAL A 208 9.17 0.48 -13.28
N SER A 209 9.43 -0.58 -12.50
CA SER A 209 9.71 -1.92 -12.99
C SER A 209 8.61 -2.88 -12.55
N ILE A 210 8.08 -3.67 -13.49
CA ILE A 210 7.09 -4.71 -13.24
C ILE A 210 7.67 -6.05 -13.67
N ALA A 211 7.96 -6.91 -12.70
CA ALA A 211 8.44 -8.26 -12.99
C ALA A 211 7.28 -9.23 -13.25
N PHE A 212 7.49 -10.11 -14.21
CA PHE A 212 6.60 -11.21 -14.53
C PHE A 212 7.30 -12.55 -14.30
N ASP A 213 6.54 -13.57 -13.90
CA ASP A 213 7.05 -14.93 -13.69
C ASP A 213 7.53 -15.59 -15.01
N LYS A 214 6.97 -15.17 -16.14
CA LYS A 214 7.24 -15.70 -17.49
C LYS A 214 7.57 -14.58 -18.49
N PRO A 215 8.25 -14.91 -19.61
CA PRO A 215 8.53 -13.93 -20.65
C PRO A 215 7.28 -13.31 -21.26
N VAL A 216 7.27 -11.99 -21.40
CA VAL A 216 6.20 -11.22 -22.01
C VAL A 216 6.41 -11.14 -23.52
N ASN A 217 5.36 -11.40 -24.30
CA ASN A 217 5.42 -11.28 -25.76
C ASN A 217 5.63 -9.80 -26.17
N ARG A 218 6.60 -9.54 -27.04
CA ARG A 218 6.91 -8.19 -27.57
C ARG A 218 5.73 -7.52 -28.27
N GLU A 219 4.78 -8.28 -28.81
CA GLU A 219 3.58 -7.71 -29.43
C GLU A 219 2.69 -6.96 -28.45
N TYR A 220 2.71 -7.36 -27.17
CA TYR A 220 1.95 -6.70 -26.10
C TYR A 220 2.45 -5.27 -25.82
N LEU A 221 3.70 -4.95 -26.19
CA LEU A 221 4.29 -3.62 -26.00
C LEU A 221 3.74 -2.58 -26.99
N LYS A 222 3.10 -3.00 -28.10
CA LYS A 222 2.61 -2.08 -29.14
C LYS A 222 1.52 -1.15 -28.56
N ASN A 223 1.80 0.15 -28.56
CA ASN A 223 0.94 1.21 -28.01
C ASN A 223 0.56 0.95 -26.54
N LEU A 224 1.46 0.32 -25.78
CA LEU A 224 1.20 0.03 -24.37
C LEU A 224 1.30 1.30 -23.51
N ALA A 225 2.24 2.21 -23.83
CA ALA A 225 2.41 3.49 -23.12
C ALA A 225 1.09 4.27 -23.01
N ASP A 226 0.34 4.39 -24.11
CA ASP A 226 -0.94 5.13 -24.15
C ASP A 226 -2.08 4.45 -23.39
N LYS A 227 -1.92 3.15 -23.06
CA LYS A 227 -2.95 2.35 -22.38
C LYS A 227 -2.69 2.19 -20.89
N ILE A 228 -1.48 2.47 -20.43
CA ILE A 228 -1.13 2.40 -19.01
C ILE A 228 -1.65 3.66 -18.33
N THR A 229 -2.28 3.49 -17.17
CA THR A 229 -2.65 4.61 -16.30
C THR A 229 -2.04 4.40 -14.94
N ILE A 230 -1.31 5.40 -14.45
CA ILE A 230 -0.77 5.43 -13.09
C ILE A 230 -1.47 6.53 -12.33
N LYS A 231 -2.12 6.16 -11.21
CA LYS A 231 -2.77 7.11 -10.30
C LYS A 231 -2.07 7.08 -8.96
N TYR A 232 -1.83 8.24 -8.37
CA TYR A 232 -1.24 8.32 -7.05
C TYR A 232 -1.98 9.31 -6.16
N GLY A 233 -1.91 9.04 -4.86
CA GLY A 233 -2.49 9.86 -3.81
C GLY A 233 -2.46 9.10 -2.48
N GLN A 234 -2.63 9.83 -1.38
CA GLN A 234 -2.48 9.28 -0.02
C GLN A 234 -3.40 8.08 0.26
N TYR A 235 -4.63 8.12 -0.28
CA TYR A 235 -5.64 7.07 -0.07
C TYR A 235 -5.98 6.30 -1.35
N THR A 236 -5.14 6.38 -2.38
CA THR A 236 -5.35 5.74 -3.68
C THR A 236 -4.79 4.33 -3.68
N HIS A 237 -5.62 3.33 -3.98
CA HIS A 237 -5.22 1.91 -4.02
C HIS A 237 -5.68 1.23 -5.32
N PRO A 238 -5.07 0.10 -5.71
CA PRO A 238 -5.49 -0.67 -6.86
C PRO A 238 -6.92 -1.18 -6.68
N GLY A 239 -7.69 -1.18 -7.77
CA GLY A 239 -9.06 -1.67 -7.78
C GLY A 239 -10.10 -0.74 -7.13
N ASP A 240 -9.73 0.48 -6.68
CA ASP A 240 -10.65 1.44 -6.05
C ASP A 240 -11.86 1.81 -6.91
N ARG A 241 -11.75 1.67 -8.24
CA ARG A 241 -12.85 1.90 -9.19
C ARG A 241 -13.95 0.84 -9.15
N PHE A 242 -13.71 -0.30 -8.50
CA PHE A 242 -14.63 -1.44 -8.40
C PHE A 242 -15.25 -1.59 -7.01
N GLU A 243 -15.00 -0.65 -6.10
CA GLU A 243 -15.50 -0.72 -4.73
C GLU A 243 -17.03 -0.67 -4.70
N VAL A 244 -17.62 -1.63 -4.00
CA VAL A 244 -19.07 -1.90 -4.00
C VAL A 244 -19.80 -0.95 -3.07
N VAL A 245 -19.29 -0.84 -1.85
CA VAL A 245 -19.83 0.00 -0.80
C VAL A 245 -18.68 0.79 -0.20
N ARG A 246 -18.86 2.10 -0.13
CA ARG A 246 -18.01 2.97 0.68
C ARG A 246 -18.84 3.35 1.90
N PRO A 247 -18.44 2.93 3.11
CA PRO A 247 -19.19 3.27 4.31
C PRO A 247 -19.34 4.79 4.44
N GLY A 248 -20.51 5.25 4.91
CA GLY A 248 -20.83 6.67 5.06
C GLY A 248 -20.14 7.37 6.23
N TYR A 249 -18.96 6.91 6.64
CA TYR A 249 -18.23 7.51 7.75
C TYR A 249 -17.49 8.77 7.31
N LYS A 250 -17.42 9.77 8.20
CA LYS A 250 -16.72 11.04 7.94
C LYS A 250 -15.27 10.83 7.51
N THR A 251 -14.58 9.83 8.08
CA THR A 251 -13.20 9.56 7.72
C THR A 251 -13.07 9.07 6.28
N VAL A 252 -13.99 8.22 5.81
CA VAL A 252 -14.05 7.79 4.40
C VAL A 252 -14.35 9.00 3.50
N GLU A 253 -15.31 9.85 3.87
CA GLU A 253 -15.56 11.09 3.11
C GLU A 253 -14.34 12.00 3.04
N ARG A 254 -13.57 12.13 4.13
CA ARG A 254 -12.35 12.92 4.17
C ARG A 254 -11.29 12.33 3.25
N GLN A 255 -11.07 11.02 3.30
CA GLN A 255 -10.14 10.32 2.41
C GLN A 255 -10.48 10.54 0.93
N LEU A 256 -11.77 10.59 0.58
CA LEU A 256 -12.23 10.89 -0.77
C LEU A 256 -12.03 12.35 -1.22
N ARG A 257 -11.78 13.28 -0.28
CA ARG A 257 -11.49 14.68 -0.59
C ARG A 257 -10.02 14.91 -0.93
N PHE A 258 -9.12 13.98 -0.61
CA PHE A 258 -7.72 14.13 -0.96
C PHE A 258 -7.53 14.05 -2.48
N PRO A 259 -6.64 14.90 -3.04
CA PRO A 259 -6.40 14.92 -4.48
C PRO A 259 -5.82 13.58 -4.94
N VAL A 260 -6.28 13.15 -6.12
CA VAL A 260 -5.74 12.00 -6.85
C VAL A 260 -5.19 12.53 -8.16
N GLU A 261 -3.90 12.34 -8.35
CA GLU A 261 -3.18 12.80 -9.54
C GLU A 261 -2.86 11.63 -10.47
N ASN A 262 -2.67 11.93 -11.75
CA ASN A 262 -2.23 10.94 -12.72
C ASN A 262 -0.76 11.19 -13.04
N LEU A 263 0.05 10.14 -13.02
CA LEU A 263 1.43 10.19 -13.45
C LEU A 263 1.50 9.80 -14.93
N GLU A 264 2.06 10.69 -15.75
CA GLU A 264 2.22 10.44 -17.17
C GLU A 264 3.33 9.42 -17.45
N VAL A 265 3.05 8.53 -18.40
CA VAL A 265 3.97 7.49 -18.90
C VAL A 265 4.60 7.99 -20.19
N LYS A 266 5.93 8.02 -20.24
CA LYS A 266 6.69 8.49 -21.41
C LYS A 266 7.01 7.37 -22.37
N ASN A 267 7.46 6.24 -21.84
CA ASN A 267 7.92 5.12 -22.64
C ASN A 267 7.76 3.80 -21.87
N VAL A 268 7.69 2.70 -22.62
CA VAL A 268 7.66 1.35 -22.07
C VAL A 268 8.67 0.49 -22.83
N ALA A 269 9.57 -0.14 -22.09
CA ALA A 269 10.58 -1.05 -22.58
C ALA A 269 10.49 -2.40 -21.88
N LEU A 270 11.14 -3.42 -22.45
CA LEU A 270 11.25 -4.75 -21.85
C LEU A 270 12.73 -5.03 -21.58
N SER A 271 13.02 -5.61 -20.43
CA SER A 271 14.36 -6.07 -20.06
C SER A 271 14.91 -7.11 -21.05
N GLU A 272 16.22 -7.31 -21.05
CA GLU A 272 16.90 -8.28 -21.94
C GLU A 272 16.38 -9.71 -21.75
N ASN A 273 16.02 -10.08 -20.52
CA ASN A 273 15.46 -11.39 -20.18
C ASN A 273 13.98 -11.55 -20.62
N GLY A 274 13.34 -10.49 -21.09
CA GLY A 274 11.95 -10.48 -21.55
C GLY A 274 10.90 -10.58 -20.43
N ARG A 275 11.30 -10.50 -19.16
CA ARG A 275 10.45 -10.77 -17.99
C ARG A 275 10.10 -9.53 -17.17
N THR A 276 10.77 -8.41 -17.40
CA THR A 276 10.54 -7.18 -16.63
C THR A 276 10.18 -6.04 -17.55
N LEU A 277 9.01 -5.47 -17.32
CA LEU A 277 8.53 -4.28 -18.01
C LEU A 277 9.10 -3.05 -17.32
N ILE A 278 9.84 -2.23 -18.05
CA ILE A 278 10.42 -0.98 -17.56
C ILE A 278 9.59 0.16 -18.13
N ILE A 279 8.94 0.92 -17.25
CA ILE A 279 8.06 2.02 -17.59
C ILE A 279 8.77 3.31 -17.19
N THR A 280 9.13 4.14 -18.16
CA THR A 280 9.70 5.47 -17.92
C THR A 280 8.57 6.46 -17.69
N THR A 281 8.61 7.17 -16.57
CA THR A 281 7.59 8.11 -16.12
C THR A 281 8.20 9.48 -15.81
N PHE A 282 7.42 10.37 -15.23
CA PHE A 282 7.96 11.51 -14.48
C PHE A 282 8.47 11.06 -13.10
N GLN A 283 9.23 11.94 -12.44
CA GLN A 283 9.88 11.62 -11.17
C GLN A 283 8.86 11.35 -10.07
N HIS A 284 9.03 10.24 -9.37
CA HIS A 284 8.26 9.90 -8.18
C HIS A 284 8.92 10.52 -6.96
N ILE A 285 8.23 11.48 -6.35
CA ILE A 285 8.78 12.32 -5.29
C ILE A 285 8.06 12.07 -3.96
N LEU A 286 6.75 11.77 -4.02
CA LEU A 286 5.88 11.67 -2.85
C LEU A 286 5.78 10.22 -2.33
N PRO A 287 5.72 10.02 -1.00
CA PRO A 287 5.66 8.70 -0.37
C PRO A 287 4.25 8.08 -0.42
N ASN A 288 3.55 8.24 -1.54
CA ASN A 288 2.19 7.77 -1.74
C ASN A 288 2.13 6.34 -2.29
N THR A 289 0.94 5.75 -2.24
CA THR A 289 0.63 4.53 -3.00
C THR A 289 0.33 4.91 -4.45
N TYR A 290 0.97 4.20 -5.38
CA TYR A 290 0.79 4.35 -6.81
C TYR A 290 0.03 3.12 -7.34
N ALA A 291 -1.17 3.34 -7.84
CA ALA A 291 -1.99 2.33 -8.48
C ALA A 291 -1.73 2.35 -10.00
N ILE A 292 -1.17 1.27 -10.52
CA ILE A 292 -0.94 1.09 -11.95
C ILE A 292 -1.97 0.14 -12.54
N THR A 293 -2.62 0.58 -13.61
CA THR A 293 -3.56 -0.23 -14.39
C THR A 293 -2.92 -0.60 -15.72
N LEU A 294 -2.80 -1.90 -15.98
CA LEU A 294 -2.28 -2.46 -17.24
C LEU A 294 -3.42 -3.16 -18.01
N PRO A 295 -3.44 -3.11 -19.35
CA PRO A 295 -4.40 -3.89 -20.14
C PRO A 295 -4.11 -5.40 -20.01
N TYR A 296 -5.12 -6.25 -20.10
CA TYR A 296 -4.91 -7.71 -20.09
C TYR A 296 -4.25 -8.22 -21.39
N PHE A 297 -3.65 -9.42 -21.35
CA PHE A 297 -3.11 -10.07 -22.55
C PHE A 297 -4.23 -10.49 -23.51
N SER A 298 -3.98 -10.42 -24.83
CA SER A 298 -4.98 -10.62 -25.88
C SER A 298 -5.50 -12.06 -26.02
N ASN A 299 -4.74 -13.05 -25.54
CA ASN A 299 -5.00 -14.48 -25.76
C ASN A 299 -5.77 -15.16 -24.61
N ASP A 300 -6.51 -14.38 -23.83
CA ASP A 300 -7.26 -14.88 -22.68
C ASP A 300 -8.54 -15.62 -23.10
N GLU A 301 -8.55 -16.94 -22.89
CA GLU A 301 -9.70 -17.81 -23.11
C GLU A 301 -10.66 -17.81 -21.91
N LYS A 302 -11.96 -17.68 -22.19
CA LYS A 302 -13.01 -17.71 -21.16
C LYS A 302 -13.55 -19.11 -20.97
N LEU A 303 -13.69 -19.52 -19.71
CA LEU A 303 -14.47 -20.70 -19.36
C LEU A 303 -15.97 -20.47 -19.61
N ALA A 304 -16.67 -21.54 -20.02
CA ALA A 304 -18.12 -21.54 -20.14
C ALA A 304 -18.77 -21.19 -18.78
N ASN A 305 -19.78 -20.32 -18.79
CA ASN A 305 -20.46 -19.77 -17.59
C ASN A 305 -19.64 -18.82 -16.70
N SER A 306 -18.53 -18.25 -17.21
CA SER A 306 -17.78 -17.22 -16.48
C SER A 306 -18.53 -15.89 -16.37
N VAL A 307 -18.39 -15.21 -15.23
CA VAL A 307 -18.91 -13.84 -15.02
C VAL A 307 -18.10 -12.86 -15.87
N LYS A 308 -18.74 -11.78 -16.36
CA LYS A 308 -18.04 -10.72 -17.11
C LYS A 308 -16.98 -10.04 -16.22
N GLN A 309 -15.71 -10.11 -16.63
CA GLN A 309 -14.57 -9.51 -15.92
C GLN A 309 -14.07 -8.24 -16.61
N SER A 310 -13.41 -7.36 -15.84
CA SER A 310 -12.62 -6.26 -16.39
C SER A 310 -11.31 -6.80 -16.95
N ARG A 311 -10.92 -6.38 -18.16
CA ARG A 311 -9.70 -6.83 -18.84
C ARG A 311 -8.51 -5.94 -18.49
N THR A 312 -8.21 -5.84 -17.21
CA THR A 312 -7.14 -4.98 -16.69
C THR A 312 -6.48 -5.63 -15.49
N TYR A 313 -5.15 -5.55 -15.40
CA TYR A 313 -4.41 -5.81 -14.17
C TYR A 313 -4.34 -4.52 -13.35
N ASP A 314 -4.53 -4.65 -12.05
CA ASP A 314 -4.34 -3.56 -11.09
C ASP A 314 -3.25 -3.95 -10.11
N LEU A 315 -2.15 -3.21 -10.15
CA LEU A 315 -1.01 -3.43 -9.28
C LEU A 315 -0.77 -2.17 -8.44
N ALA A 316 -0.19 -2.37 -7.26
CA ALA A 316 0.29 -1.27 -6.43
C ALA A 316 1.82 -1.28 -6.43
N TYR A 317 2.39 -0.10 -6.33
CA TYR A 317 3.74 0.08 -5.83
C TYR A 317 3.81 1.32 -4.96
N THR A 318 4.89 1.41 -4.22
CA THR A 318 5.19 2.53 -3.32
C THR A 318 6.65 2.94 -3.54
N LEU A 319 7.06 4.02 -2.87
CA LEU A 319 8.48 4.39 -2.80
C LEU A 319 9.23 3.63 -1.70
N ASN A 320 8.72 2.47 -1.31
CA ASN A 320 9.36 1.64 -0.31
C ASN A 320 10.51 0.82 -0.94
N GLY A 321 11.51 0.52 -0.12
CA GLY A 321 12.59 -0.40 -0.43
C GLY A 321 13.99 0.20 -0.28
N VAL A 322 14.96 -0.58 -0.73
CA VAL A 322 16.39 -0.38 -0.51
C VAL A 322 17.11 -0.41 -1.85
N TYR A 323 17.85 0.65 -2.14
CA TYR A 323 18.73 0.69 -3.29
C TYR A 323 20.01 -0.08 -2.97
N VAL A 324 20.39 -1.01 -3.84
CA VAL A 324 21.58 -1.85 -3.66
C VAL A 324 22.52 -1.63 -4.83
N SER A 325 23.78 -1.36 -4.52
CA SER A 325 24.86 -1.31 -5.49
C SER A 325 25.99 -2.23 -5.07
N TRP A 326 26.50 -3.03 -5.99
CA TRP A 326 27.67 -3.87 -5.81
C TRP A 326 28.77 -3.48 -6.80
N GLN A 327 30.01 -3.48 -6.34
CA GLN A 327 31.20 -3.23 -7.15
C GLN A 327 32.26 -4.30 -6.87
N SER A 328 32.84 -4.87 -7.92
CA SER A 328 33.94 -5.84 -7.76
C SER A 328 35.19 -5.20 -7.15
N ASN A 329 36.05 -6.00 -6.51
CA ASN A 329 37.33 -5.50 -5.96
C ASN A 329 38.25 -4.90 -7.05
N SER A 330 38.14 -5.37 -8.29
CA SER A 330 38.84 -4.82 -9.46
C SER A 330 38.23 -3.49 -9.97
N GLY A 331 37.04 -3.12 -9.50
CA GLY A 331 36.27 -1.95 -9.94
C GLY A 331 35.65 -2.06 -11.33
N SER A 332 35.88 -3.15 -12.06
CA SER A 332 35.49 -3.34 -13.46
C SER A 332 34.04 -3.77 -13.64
N GLN A 333 33.43 -4.41 -12.65
CA GLN A 333 32.03 -4.82 -12.69
C GLN A 333 31.23 -4.05 -11.64
N LYS A 334 30.06 -3.57 -12.07
CA LYS A 334 29.11 -2.87 -11.23
C LYS A 334 27.72 -3.44 -11.48
N TRP A 335 26.99 -3.65 -10.41
CA TRP A 335 25.59 -4.06 -10.45
C TRP A 335 24.78 -3.12 -9.56
N ASN A 336 23.60 -2.73 -10.03
CA ASN A 336 22.67 -1.93 -9.25
C ASN A 336 21.29 -2.59 -9.31
N GLY A 337 20.55 -2.52 -8.22
CA GLY A 337 19.18 -3.00 -8.17
C GLY A 337 18.44 -2.51 -6.93
N TRP A 338 17.29 -3.12 -6.71
CA TRP A 338 16.37 -2.77 -5.64
C TRP A 338 15.98 -4.02 -4.85
N LEU A 339 15.80 -3.86 -3.55
CA LEU A 339 15.29 -4.87 -2.64
C LEU A 339 14.13 -4.31 -1.80
N PRO A 340 13.11 -5.13 -1.48
CA PRO A 340 12.01 -4.69 -0.62
C PRO A 340 12.44 -4.47 0.84
N HIS A 341 13.50 -5.14 1.30
CA HIS A 341 13.88 -5.17 2.70
C HIS A 341 15.41 -5.33 2.89
N LEU A 342 15.97 -4.85 4.01
CA LEU A 342 17.39 -5.03 4.35
C LEU A 342 17.75 -6.47 4.74
N ASP A 343 16.80 -7.17 5.37
CA ASP A 343 16.96 -8.61 5.66
C ASP A 343 16.99 -9.41 4.36
N MET A 344 18.11 -10.07 4.10
CA MET A 344 18.33 -10.84 2.88
C MET A 344 17.42 -12.07 2.80
N LYS A 345 17.02 -12.67 3.92
CA LYS A 345 16.06 -13.79 3.97
C LYS A 345 14.68 -13.32 3.52
N VAL A 346 14.26 -12.15 4.00
CA VAL A 346 12.98 -11.52 3.62
C VAL A 346 12.97 -11.15 2.15
N SER A 347 14.02 -10.45 1.70
CA SER A 347 14.15 -10.04 0.31
C SER A 347 14.22 -11.22 -0.65
N LYS A 348 14.89 -12.31 -0.27
CA LYS A 348 14.92 -13.56 -1.05
C LYS A 348 13.52 -14.14 -1.24
N ALA A 349 12.74 -14.23 -0.17
CA ALA A 349 11.41 -14.82 -0.22
C ALA A 349 10.44 -14.01 -1.09
N PHE A 350 10.47 -12.67 -1.02
CA PHE A 350 9.62 -11.82 -1.86
C PHE A 350 10.07 -11.80 -3.33
N MET A 351 11.37 -11.79 -3.59
CA MET A 351 11.93 -11.67 -4.93
C MET A 351 12.24 -13.01 -5.63
N GLU A 352 11.96 -14.16 -5.00
CA GLU A 352 12.22 -15.50 -5.56
C GLU A 352 11.72 -15.70 -7.01
N PRO A 353 10.52 -15.21 -7.41
CA PRO A 353 10.05 -15.40 -8.78
C PRO A 353 10.60 -14.36 -9.77
N VAL A 354 11.38 -13.37 -9.29
CA VAL A 354 11.92 -12.26 -10.09
C VAL A 354 13.28 -12.66 -10.66
N ALA A 355 13.44 -12.56 -11.98
CA ALA A 355 14.65 -13.05 -12.65
C ALA A 355 15.91 -12.24 -12.27
N GLU A 356 15.77 -10.93 -12.08
CA GLU A 356 16.84 -9.99 -11.71
C GLU A 356 17.47 -10.33 -10.35
N TYR A 357 16.72 -10.99 -9.46
CA TYR A 357 17.24 -11.42 -8.16
C TYR A 357 18.32 -12.49 -8.31
N ASN A 358 18.20 -13.39 -9.28
CA ASN A 358 19.23 -14.41 -9.53
C ASN A 358 20.55 -13.78 -10.00
N ASP A 359 20.47 -12.70 -10.77
CA ASP A 359 21.66 -11.99 -11.23
C ASP A 359 22.32 -11.19 -10.10
N MET A 360 21.51 -10.61 -9.20
CA MET A 360 22.02 -10.06 -7.95
C MET A 360 22.74 -11.12 -7.12
N GLN A 361 22.13 -12.29 -6.92
CA GLN A 361 22.71 -13.35 -6.09
C GLN A 361 24.08 -13.79 -6.64
N LYS A 362 24.20 -13.93 -7.97
CA LYS A 362 25.49 -14.21 -8.62
C LYS A 362 26.52 -13.11 -8.37
N ALA A 363 26.11 -11.84 -8.39
CA ALA A 363 27.00 -10.71 -8.12
C ALA A 363 27.46 -10.68 -6.65
N LEU A 364 26.55 -10.91 -5.70
CA LEU A 364 26.83 -10.86 -4.26
C LEU A 364 27.75 -11.99 -3.76
N ILE A 365 27.86 -13.10 -4.50
CA ILE A 365 28.79 -14.20 -4.20
C ILE A 365 30.22 -13.88 -4.69
N GLN A 366 30.40 -12.86 -5.54
CA GLN A 366 31.72 -12.50 -6.02
C GLN A 366 32.43 -11.55 -5.02
N PRO A 367 33.77 -11.65 -4.87
CA PRO A 367 34.52 -10.73 -4.04
C PRO A 367 34.39 -9.27 -4.49
N GLY A 368 33.86 -8.42 -3.62
CA GLY A 368 33.53 -7.03 -3.93
C GLY A 368 33.02 -6.28 -2.71
N THR A 369 32.54 -5.06 -2.94
CA THR A 369 31.88 -4.24 -1.92
C THR A 369 30.42 -4.05 -2.31
N VAL A 370 29.50 -4.36 -1.39
CA VAL A 370 28.07 -4.08 -1.52
C VAL A 370 27.69 -2.90 -0.63
N THR A 371 26.86 -2.02 -1.16
CA THR A 371 26.31 -0.85 -0.47
C THR A 371 24.79 -0.85 -0.58
N TRP A 372 24.12 -0.79 0.56
CA TRP A 372 22.67 -0.60 0.68
C TRP A 372 22.37 0.84 1.09
N LYS A 373 21.44 1.49 0.39
CA LYS A 373 20.99 2.86 0.67
C LYS A 373 19.48 2.89 0.83
N THR A 374 19.00 3.46 1.93
CA THR A 374 17.58 3.60 2.24
C THR A 374 17.35 4.78 3.18
N GLN A 375 16.10 5.18 3.37
CA GLN A 375 15.66 6.10 4.42
C GLN A 375 14.71 5.36 5.36
N LEU A 376 15.00 5.36 6.66
CA LEU A 376 14.16 4.67 7.65
C LEU A 376 13.06 5.58 8.19
N ASN A 377 11.85 5.03 8.32
CA ASN A 377 10.76 5.58 9.11
C ASN A 377 10.71 4.86 10.47
N LEU A 378 11.12 5.56 11.53
CA LEU A 378 11.16 5.02 12.90
C LEU A 378 10.09 5.63 13.82
N LEU A 379 9.16 6.40 13.27
CA LEU A 379 8.13 7.08 14.07
C LEU A 379 7.08 6.08 14.55
N ASN A 380 6.72 6.13 15.83
CA ASN A 380 5.64 5.34 16.42
C ASN A 380 5.83 3.84 16.13
N MET A 381 6.86 3.25 16.72
CA MET A 381 7.18 1.83 16.49
C MET A 381 6.23 0.91 17.28
N LEU A 382 5.91 1.27 18.52
CA LEU A 382 4.97 0.54 19.40
C LEU A 382 3.66 1.30 19.64
N ARG A 383 3.40 2.35 18.86
CA ARG A 383 2.27 3.26 19.09
C ARG A 383 1.40 3.30 17.83
N PRO A 384 0.07 3.22 17.96
CA PRO A 384 -0.81 3.31 16.80
C PRO A 384 -0.73 4.70 16.16
N GLU A 385 -1.07 4.77 14.87
CA GLU A 385 -1.20 6.06 14.18
C GLU A 385 -2.40 6.83 14.73
N LEU A 386 -2.21 8.09 15.11
CA LEU A 386 -3.27 8.91 15.67
C LEU A 386 -4.13 9.52 14.57
N GLN A 387 -5.45 9.53 14.77
CA GLN A 387 -6.34 10.26 13.89
C GLN A 387 -6.26 11.76 14.17
N PRO A 388 -6.29 12.63 13.14
CA PRO A 388 -6.28 14.08 13.33
C PRO A 388 -7.40 14.62 14.24
N GLU A 389 -8.53 13.91 14.34
CA GLU A 389 -9.72 14.35 15.09
C GLU A 389 -9.73 13.85 16.54
N SER A 390 -8.71 13.08 16.94
CA SER A 390 -8.60 12.52 18.27
C SER A 390 -7.16 12.64 18.80
N PRO A 391 -6.70 13.88 19.08
CA PRO A 391 -5.40 14.08 19.70
C PRO A 391 -5.38 13.47 21.10
N LEU A 392 -4.19 13.05 21.54
CA LEU A 392 -3.99 12.52 22.88
C LEU A 392 -4.17 13.62 23.93
N ASP A 393 -4.79 13.27 25.04
CA ASP A 393 -4.95 14.10 26.23
C ASP A 393 -3.75 14.02 27.20
N TYR A 394 -2.71 13.24 26.84
CA TYR A 394 -1.47 13.10 27.60
C TYR A 394 -0.23 13.19 26.72
N THR A 395 0.89 13.61 27.31
CA THR A 395 2.19 13.65 26.64
C THR A 395 2.81 12.25 26.62
N VAL A 396 3.17 11.78 25.43
CA VAL A 396 3.84 10.50 25.26
C VAL A 396 5.36 10.70 25.44
N PRO A 397 6.08 9.83 26.17
CA PRO A 397 7.53 9.95 26.32
C PRO A 397 8.25 9.89 24.95
N PRO A 398 9.45 10.46 24.83
CA PRO A 398 10.26 10.27 23.63
C PRO A 398 10.58 8.78 23.45
N GLU A 399 10.43 8.29 22.22
CA GLU A 399 10.76 6.92 21.84
C GLU A 399 12.22 6.89 21.35
N ASP A 400 13.03 6.03 21.98
CA ASP A 400 14.37 5.71 21.50
C ASP A 400 14.31 4.34 20.84
N VAL A 401 14.80 4.25 19.61
CA VAL A 401 14.72 3.02 18.80
C VAL A 401 16.12 2.51 18.53
N THR A 402 16.38 1.26 18.89
CA THR A 402 17.63 0.57 18.54
C THR A 402 17.37 -0.44 17.45
N VAL A 403 18.04 -0.26 16.31
CA VAL A 403 18.02 -1.21 15.18
C VAL A 403 19.30 -2.03 15.24
N VAL A 404 19.17 -3.35 15.28
CA VAL A 404 20.29 -4.29 15.38
C VAL A 404 20.41 -5.08 14.09
N PHE A 405 21.63 -5.08 13.55
CA PHE A 405 22.01 -5.83 12.36
C PHE A 405 22.89 -7.01 12.77
N ARG A 406 22.57 -8.21 12.25
CA ARG A 406 23.45 -9.38 12.34
C ARG A 406 23.94 -9.73 10.94
N SER A 407 25.25 -9.71 10.74
CA SER A 407 25.88 -9.86 9.43
C SER A 407 27.00 -10.88 9.41
N SER A 408 27.32 -11.42 8.22
CA SER A 408 28.44 -12.34 8.04
C SER A 408 29.82 -11.66 8.19
N GLU A 409 29.91 -10.37 7.86
CA GLU A 409 31.13 -9.57 7.91
C GLU A 409 30.89 -8.27 8.68
N ALA A 410 31.97 -7.57 9.04
CA ALA A 410 31.88 -6.27 9.72
C ALA A 410 31.19 -5.22 8.82
N LEU A 411 30.26 -4.45 9.40
CA LEU A 411 29.49 -3.44 8.68
C LEU A 411 30.10 -2.06 8.86
N GLN A 412 30.19 -1.31 7.77
CA GLN A 412 30.44 0.12 7.81
C GLN A 412 29.10 0.85 7.65
N ILE A 413 28.67 1.58 8.67
CA ILE A 413 27.37 2.24 8.68
C ILE A 413 27.57 3.75 8.68
N LYS A 414 26.92 4.44 7.75
CA LYS A 414 26.74 5.88 7.77
C LYS A 414 25.26 6.19 7.96
N VAL A 415 24.97 7.02 8.95
CA VAL A 415 23.61 7.39 9.33
C VAL A 415 23.57 8.88 9.66
N SER A 416 22.45 9.54 9.37
CA SER A 416 22.23 10.94 9.73
C SER A 416 22.05 11.10 11.25
N GLU A 417 22.72 12.09 11.87
CA GLU A 417 22.56 12.42 13.29
C GLU A 417 21.12 12.85 13.66
N PRO A 418 20.62 12.58 14.89
CA PRO A 418 21.33 12.03 16.04
C PRO A 418 21.14 10.51 16.16
N ALA A 419 22.17 9.75 15.79
CA ALA A 419 22.20 8.29 15.89
C ALA A 419 23.57 7.84 16.39
N ILE A 420 23.58 6.86 17.30
CA ILE A 420 24.79 6.29 17.88
C ILE A 420 24.99 4.90 17.27
N VAL A 421 26.05 4.73 16.49
CA VAL A 421 26.44 3.45 15.90
C VAL A 421 27.38 2.74 16.88
N SER A 422 26.97 1.57 17.34
CA SER A 422 27.82 0.68 18.13
C SER A 422 28.84 0.00 17.21
N PRO A 423 30.07 -0.27 17.67
CA PRO A 423 31.05 -0.99 16.86
C PRO A 423 30.53 -2.39 16.50
N SER A 424 30.88 -2.87 15.30
CA SER A 424 30.57 -4.25 14.91
C SER A 424 31.36 -5.24 15.77
N VAL A 425 30.65 -5.98 16.63
CA VAL A 425 31.25 -6.98 17.52
C VAL A 425 30.92 -8.37 17.03
N LYS A 426 31.92 -9.24 16.93
CA LYS A 426 31.70 -10.65 16.57
C LYS A 426 31.02 -11.39 17.72
N LYS A 427 29.81 -11.91 17.50
CA LYS A 427 29.04 -12.75 18.43
C LYS A 427 28.77 -14.11 17.79
N GLY A 428 29.61 -15.09 18.13
CA GLY A 428 29.60 -16.41 17.48
C GLY A 428 30.11 -16.32 16.05
N ASP A 429 29.33 -16.83 15.10
CA ASP A 429 29.68 -16.85 13.67
C ASP A 429 29.30 -15.57 12.92
N LEU A 430 28.54 -14.66 13.55
CA LEU A 430 28.05 -13.42 12.94
C LEU A 430 28.57 -12.19 13.69
N TYR A 431 28.67 -11.05 13.00
CA TYR A 431 28.89 -9.74 13.58
C TYR A 431 27.56 -9.10 13.94
N GLU A 432 27.50 -8.44 15.08
CA GLU A 432 26.34 -7.68 15.53
C GLU A 432 26.71 -6.19 15.57
N THR A 433 25.88 -5.35 14.94
CA THR A 433 26.04 -3.90 14.91
C THR A 433 24.71 -3.25 15.27
N GLY A 434 24.67 -2.46 16.33
CA GLY A 434 23.47 -1.73 16.77
C GLY A 434 23.53 -0.26 16.40
N ILE A 435 22.43 0.32 15.94
CA ILE A 435 22.24 1.76 15.75
C ILE A 435 21.14 2.21 16.69
N THR A 436 21.45 3.13 17.61
CA THR A 436 20.45 3.71 18.52
C THR A 436 20.10 5.12 18.07
N PHE A 437 18.82 5.35 17.79
CA PHE A 437 18.25 6.64 17.45
C PHE A 437 17.57 7.23 18.69
N ASN A 438 18.13 8.32 19.22
CA ASN A 438 17.60 8.96 20.42
C ASN A 438 16.53 9.98 20.04
N LYS A 439 15.41 9.98 20.75
CA LYS A 439 14.28 10.90 20.58
C LYS A 439 13.83 10.98 19.12
N VAL A 440 13.32 9.87 18.61
CA VAL A 440 12.87 9.80 17.22
C VAL A 440 11.80 10.86 16.95
N THR A 441 11.96 11.59 15.84
CA THR A 441 11.03 12.62 15.38
C THR A 441 10.46 12.26 14.02
N ARG A 442 9.41 12.98 13.59
CA ARG A 442 8.75 12.80 12.27
C ARG A 442 9.65 13.27 11.12
N ARG A 443 10.70 12.50 10.82
CA ARG A 443 11.62 12.71 9.68
C ARG A 443 12.21 11.39 9.18
N GLY A 444 12.63 11.35 7.93
CA GLY A 444 13.38 10.21 7.40
C GLY A 444 14.80 10.20 7.92
N TYR A 445 15.31 9.01 8.21
CA TYR A 445 16.70 8.79 8.62
C TYR A 445 17.45 8.09 7.49
N PRO A 446 18.19 8.82 6.64
CA PRO A 446 19.06 8.23 5.63
C PRO A 446 20.08 7.29 6.25
N LEU A 447 20.18 6.10 5.67
CA LEU A 447 21.05 5.01 6.09
C LEU A 447 21.81 4.46 4.88
N GLU A 448 23.13 4.42 5.00
CA GLU A 448 24.03 3.75 4.06
C GLU A 448 24.81 2.67 4.81
N ILE A 449 24.64 1.41 4.42
CA ILE A 449 25.36 0.26 4.96
C ILE A 449 26.29 -0.27 3.88
N THR A 450 27.56 -0.47 4.22
CA THR A 450 28.55 -1.07 3.33
C THR A 450 29.13 -2.33 3.97
N MET A 451 29.29 -3.38 3.17
CA MET A 451 29.88 -4.64 3.58
C MET A 451 30.77 -5.21 2.48
N ASN A 452 31.83 -5.89 2.89
CA ASN A 452 32.65 -6.67 1.97
C ASN A 452 31.97 -8.00 1.66
N THR A 453 31.82 -8.30 0.38
CA THR A 453 31.34 -9.58 -0.12
C THR A 453 32.53 -10.52 -0.35
N SER A 454 32.34 -11.80 -0.05
CA SER A 454 33.31 -12.87 -0.25
C SER A 454 32.67 -13.96 -1.11
N SER A 455 33.34 -15.12 -1.25
CA SER A 455 32.83 -16.26 -2.06
C SER A 455 31.57 -16.95 -1.50
N LYS A 456 30.86 -16.33 -0.55
CA LYS A 456 29.63 -16.84 0.08
C LYS A 456 28.54 -15.78 0.01
N GLU A 457 27.29 -16.24 -0.04
CA GLU A 457 26.13 -15.35 -0.02
C GLU A 457 26.12 -14.52 1.28
N PRO A 458 26.03 -13.18 1.20
CA PRO A 458 26.02 -12.32 2.37
C PRO A 458 24.76 -12.55 3.20
N VAL A 459 24.94 -12.75 4.51
CA VAL A 459 23.84 -12.77 5.47
C VAL A 459 23.73 -11.39 6.09
N LEU A 460 22.53 -10.80 6.04
CA LEU A 460 22.17 -9.58 6.75
C LEU A 460 20.76 -9.80 7.32
N LEU A 461 20.65 -9.80 8.65
CA LEU A 461 19.40 -9.90 9.38
C LEU A 461 19.19 -8.60 10.16
N VAL A 462 17.95 -8.16 10.28
CA VAL A 462 17.62 -6.92 11.01
C VAL A 462 16.44 -7.13 11.95
N HIS A 463 16.56 -6.59 13.15
CA HIS A 463 15.46 -6.47 14.10
C HIS A 463 15.58 -5.15 14.87
N TYR A 464 14.51 -4.74 15.53
CA TYR A 464 14.53 -3.56 16.39
C TYR A 464 13.95 -3.85 17.76
N TYR A 465 14.27 -3.01 18.72
CA TYR A 465 13.61 -2.88 20.00
C TYR A 465 13.59 -1.41 20.40
N THR A 466 12.81 -1.05 21.42
CA THR A 466 12.69 0.34 21.89
C THR A 466 13.13 0.44 23.34
N ASN A 467 13.30 1.68 23.84
CA ASN A 467 13.52 1.92 25.26
C ASN A 467 12.34 1.47 26.15
N GLU A 468 11.14 1.31 25.58
CA GLU A 468 9.96 0.85 26.31
C GLU A 468 9.90 -0.68 26.45
N ASP A 469 10.41 -1.43 25.47
CA ASP A 469 10.43 -2.89 25.51
C ASP A 469 11.68 -3.45 24.81
N PRO A 470 12.54 -4.22 25.51
CA PRO A 470 13.74 -4.82 24.93
C PRO A 470 13.49 -6.00 24.00
N ARG A 471 12.24 -6.46 23.81
CA ARG A 471 11.92 -7.57 22.91
C ARG A 471 12.21 -7.21 21.45
N ALA A 472 12.92 -8.11 20.78
CA ALA A 472 13.21 -8.00 19.36
C ALA A 472 11.92 -8.14 18.51
N ARG A 473 11.75 -7.23 17.55
CA ARG A 473 10.64 -7.20 16.60
C ARG A 473 11.15 -7.04 15.16
N ALA A 474 10.38 -7.54 14.20
CA ALA A 474 10.69 -7.42 12.77
C ALA A 474 10.31 -6.04 12.22
N LEU A 475 11.17 -5.44 11.38
CA LEU A 475 10.84 -4.22 10.65
C LEU A 475 9.95 -4.56 9.45
N GLN A 476 8.87 -3.79 9.25
CA GLN A 476 7.98 -3.98 8.10
C GLN A 476 8.51 -3.27 6.84
N ILE A 477 8.14 -3.74 5.65
CA ILE A 477 8.61 -3.19 4.36
C ILE A 477 8.29 -1.69 4.18
N HIS A 478 7.18 -1.21 4.77
CA HIS A 478 6.75 0.18 4.67
C HIS A 478 7.62 1.16 5.49
N ARG A 479 8.58 0.64 6.27
CA ARG A 479 9.51 1.42 7.08
C ARG A 479 10.78 1.80 6.32
N PHE A 480 11.00 1.23 5.13
CA PHE A 480 12.15 1.48 4.27
C PHE A 480 11.70 2.28 3.07
N PHE A 481 12.28 3.46 2.87
CA PHE A 481 12.03 4.29 1.70
C PHE A 481 13.28 4.37 0.82
N VAL A 482 13.07 4.50 -0.49
CA VAL A 482 14.15 4.70 -1.45
C VAL A 482 14.90 6.01 -1.20
N PRO A 483 16.21 6.09 -1.48
CA PRO A 483 17.03 7.23 -1.09
C PRO A 483 16.67 8.53 -1.81
N TRP A 484 15.99 8.47 -2.96
CA TRP A 484 15.56 9.64 -3.73
C TRP A 484 14.17 10.17 -3.36
N ALA A 485 13.46 9.54 -2.41
CA ALA A 485 12.24 10.12 -1.86
C ALA A 485 12.62 11.43 -1.14
N SER A 486 12.03 12.54 -1.55
CA SER A 486 12.34 13.85 -0.95
C SER A 486 11.73 13.98 0.43
N GLU A 487 10.54 13.40 0.62
CA GLU A 487 9.80 13.35 1.88
C GLU A 487 9.28 11.92 2.07
N ILE A 488 9.36 11.41 3.31
CA ILE A 488 8.83 10.08 3.66
C ILE A 488 7.53 10.15 4.47
N PHE A 489 7.13 11.36 4.84
CA PHE A 489 5.86 11.65 5.50
C PHE A 489 5.05 12.56 4.60
N ASP A 490 3.78 12.25 4.44
CA ASP A 490 2.87 13.17 3.77
C ASP A 490 2.79 14.49 4.54
N LYS A 491 2.73 15.59 3.79
CA LYS A 491 2.29 16.88 4.34
C LYS A 491 0.84 16.72 4.75
N GLU A 492 0.55 16.94 6.03
CA GLU A 492 -0.82 17.09 6.53
C GLU A 492 -1.39 18.41 6.01
N THR A 493 -1.67 18.49 4.71
CA THR A 493 -2.19 19.71 4.09
C THR A 493 -3.51 19.42 3.39
N LEU A 494 -4.55 19.26 4.20
CA LEU A 494 -5.80 19.95 3.92
C LEU A 494 -5.73 21.31 4.64
N GLY A 495 -4.95 22.26 4.13
CA GLY A 495 -4.93 23.62 4.70
C GLY A 495 -3.64 24.45 4.60
N SER A 496 -2.77 24.29 3.60
CA SER A 496 -1.66 25.26 3.44
C SER A 496 -1.27 25.61 2.01
N GLU A 497 -2.23 25.62 1.09
CA GLU A 497 -2.09 26.49 -0.10
C GLU A 497 -2.93 27.72 0.18
N THR A 498 -2.24 28.86 0.41
CA THR A 498 -2.75 30.22 0.57
C THR A 498 -4.23 30.26 0.97
N GLU A 499 -4.52 30.23 2.28
CA GLU A 499 -5.89 30.44 2.76
C GLU A 499 -6.38 31.80 2.24
N ILE A 500 -7.08 31.80 1.11
CA ILE A 500 -7.92 32.91 0.70
C ILE A 500 -9.02 32.95 1.77
N ALA A 501 -9.01 33.98 2.62
CA ALA A 501 -9.92 34.09 3.76
C ALA A 501 -11.39 33.95 3.34
N GLU A 502 -11.70 34.35 2.10
CA GLU A 502 -13.01 34.26 1.47
C GLU A 502 -13.41 32.83 1.06
N LEU A 503 -12.46 31.91 0.94
CA LEU A 503 -12.69 30.48 0.70
C LEU A 503 -12.58 29.63 1.97
N ALA A 504 -12.38 30.25 3.14
CA ALA A 504 -12.36 29.56 4.42
C ALA A 504 -13.71 28.84 4.65
N GLY A 505 -13.67 27.51 4.79
CA GLY A 505 -14.87 26.66 4.87
C GLY A 505 -15.44 26.20 3.51
N GLY A 506 -14.81 26.58 2.40
CA GLY A 506 -15.13 26.08 1.06
C GLY A 506 -14.80 24.59 0.92
N ASN A 507 -15.69 23.83 0.29
CA ASN A 507 -15.50 22.39 0.05
C ASN A 507 -15.34 22.13 -1.45
N TRP A 508 -14.12 21.79 -1.88
CA TRP A 508 -13.83 21.51 -3.29
C TRP A 508 -14.68 20.38 -3.87
N SER A 509 -14.92 19.30 -3.11
CA SER A 509 -15.76 18.18 -3.56
C SER A 509 -17.21 18.61 -3.78
N ARG A 510 -17.74 19.47 -2.91
CA ARG A 510 -19.05 20.12 -3.10
C ARG A 510 -19.04 21.00 -4.34
N GLY A 511 -18.01 21.82 -4.53
CA GLY A 511 -17.85 22.66 -5.72
C GLY A 511 -17.81 21.82 -7.01
N ARG A 512 -17.07 20.71 -7.01
CA ARG A 512 -17.00 19.75 -8.12
C ARG A 512 -18.36 19.11 -8.39
N LYS A 513 -19.06 18.64 -7.35
CA LYS A 513 -20.41 18.08 -7.51
C LYS A 513 -21.35 19.13 -8.10
N LEU A 514 -21.33 20.36 -7.57
CA LEU A 514 -22.15 21.46 -8.05
C LEU A 514 -21.86 21.77 -9.52
N PHE A 515 -20.58 21.83 -9.92
CA PHE A 515 -20.15 22.08 -11.30
C PHE A 515 -20.67 21.02 -12.30
N TYR A 516 -20.58 19.73 -11.94
CA TYR A 516 -20.95 18.63 -12.85
C TYR A 516 -22.43 18.23 -12.78
N THR A 517 -23.17 18.60 -11.73
CA THR A 517 -24.54 18.09 -11.52
C THR A 517 -25.58 19.17 -11.24
N GLU A 518 -25.38 20.01 -10.21
CA GLU A 518 -26.44 20.90 -9.71
C GLU A 518 -26.50 22.23 -10.47
N ALA A 519 -25.35 22.85 -10.75
CA ALA A 519 -25.24 24.10 -11.47
C ALA A 519 -25.07 23.94 -12.98
N LEU A 520 -24.92 22.68 -13.46
CA LEU A 520 -24.84 22.33 -14.88
C LEU A 520 -23.75 23.06 -15.68
N CYS A 521 -22.75 23.64 -15.01
CA CYS A 521 -21.65 24.37 -15.64
C CYS A 521 -20.88 23.49 -16.64
N ALA A 522 -20.76 22.19 -16.35
CA ALA A 522 -20.13 21.20 -17.21
C ALA A 522 -20.87 20.94 -18.55
N ASN A 523 -22.12 21.40 -18.71
CA ASN A 523 -22.82 21.31 -19.98
C ASN A 523 -22.31 22.32 -21.01
N CYS A 524 -21.63 23.37 -20.57
CA CYS A 524 -21.07 24.40 -21.45
C CYS A 524 -19.54 24.43 -21.39
N HIS A 525 -18.95 24.24 -20.22
CA HIS A 525 -17.50 24.38 -20.01
C HIS A 525 -16.80 23.04 -19.81
N THR A 526 -15.52 23.01 -20.18
CA THR A 526 -14.60 21.91 -19.93
C THR A 526 -13.66 22.25 -18.77
N ILE A 527 -13.39 21.27 -17.89
CA ILE A 527 -12.33 21.32 -16.86
C ILE A 527 -11.56 20.01 -16.91
N GLY A 528 -10.24 20.07 -17.08
CA GLY A 528 -9.35 18.90 -17.12
C GLY A 528 -9.76 17.89 -18.19
N GLY A 529 -10.23 18.36 -19.35
CA GLY A 529 -10.72 17.53 -20.45
C GLY A 529 -12.10 16.87 -20.23
N LYS A 530 -12.84 17.25 -19.17
CA LYS A 530 -14.20 16.76 -18.90
C LYS A 530 -15.23 17.89 -18.94
N GLY A 531 -16.21 17.77 -19.84
CA GLY A 531 -17.29 18.75 -20.06
C GLY A 531 -17.73 18.77 -21.52
N LYS A 532 -18.39 19.84 -21.95
CA LYS A 532 -18.61 20.14 -23.37
C LYS A 532 -17.77 21.35 -23.78
N ASP A 533 -17.51 21.46 -25.08
CA ASP A 533 -16.68 22.50 -25.68
C ASP A 533 -17.53 23.63 -26.29
N ILE A 534 -18.58 24.05 -25.58
CA ILE A 534 -19.48 25.13 -26.03
C ILE A 534 -19.00 26.49 -25.52
N GLY A 535 -18.40 26.51 -24.35
CA GLY A 535 -17.77 27.67 -23.72
C GLY A 535 -16.29 27.40 -23.43
N PRO A 536 -15.55 28.42 -22.97
CA PRO A 536 -14.10 28.34 -22.77
C PRO A 536 -13.69 27.26 -21.78
N ASP A 537 -12.50 26.69 -21.99
CA ASP A 537 -11.85 25.76 -21.07
C ASP A 537 -11.47 26.48 -19.76
N LEU A 538 -12.03 25.98 -18.66
CA LEU A 538 -11.88 26.51 -17.31
C LEU A 538 -10.76 25.81 -16.52
N SER A 539 -9.94 24.98 -17.16
CA SER A 539 -8.81 24.28 -16.52
C SER A 539 -7.79 25.24 -15.89
N ASN A 540 -7.68 26.46 -16.41
CA ASN A 540 -6.77 27.50 -15.91
C ASN A 540 -7.35 28.38 -14.80
N LEU A 541 -8.56 28.08 -14.29
CA LEU A 541 -9.17 28.85 -13.19
C LEU A 541 -8.32 28.86 -11.91
N ILE A 542 -7.43 27.88 -11.73
CA ILE A 542 -6.50 27.80 -10.60
C ILE A 542 -5.55 29.01 -10.49
N PHE A 543 -5.36 29.77 -11.57
CA PHE A 543 -4.49 30.95 -11.61
C PHE A 543 -5.27 32.27 -11.52
N LYS A 544 -6.61 32.24 -11.44
CA LYS A 544 -7.45 33.44 -11.30
C LYS A 544 -7.72 33.76 -9.83
N ASP A 545 -7.83 35.04 -9.51
CA ASP A 545 -8.20 35.49 -8.17
C ASP A 545 -9.69 35.26 -7.85
N TYR A 546 -10.00 35.10 -6.56
CA TYR A 546 -11.36 34.86 -6.06
C TYR A 546 -12.37 35.91 -6.56
N THR A 547 -11.98 37.19 -6.56
CA THR A 547 -12.87 38.29 -6.94
C THR A 547 -13.23 38.23 -8.42
N SER A 548 -12.26 37.89 -9.28
CA SER A 548 -12.51 37.66 -10.70
C SER A 548 -13.43 36.46 -10.93
N VAL A 549 -13.20 35.33 -10.25
CA VAL A 549 -14.05 34.13 -10.44
C VAL A 549 -15.48 34.38 -9.95
N LEU A 550 -15.65 35.07 -8.82
CA LEU A 550 -16.98 35.40 -8.29
C LEU A 550 -17.74 36.35 -9.24
N ARG A 551 -17.04 37.31 -9.84
CA ARG A 551 -17.61 38.19 -10.86
C ARG A 551 -18.05 37.40 -12.09
N ASP A 552 -17.21 36.50 -12.59
CA ASP A 552 -17.52 35.68 -13.76
C ASP A 552 -18.75 34.78 -13.52
N ILE A 553 -19.00 34.36 -12.27
CA ILE A 553 -20.21 33.59 -11.88
C ILE A 553 -21.46 34.47 -11.79
N HIS A 554 -21.36 35.64 -11.16
CA HIS A 554 -22.50 36.54 -10.95
C HIS A 554 -22.90 37.31 -12.21
N ASP A 555 -21.92 37.70 -13.02
CA ASP A 555 -22.09 38.46 -14.25
C ASP A 555 -21.26 37.84 -15.40
N PRO A 556 -21.73 36.71 -15.95
CA PRO A 556 -21.03 36.02 -17.04
C PRO A 556 -20.98 36.82 -18.35
N SER A 557 -21.76 37.90 -18.46
CA SER A 557 -21.76 38.80 -19.61
C SER A 557 -20.75 39.95 -19.48
N SER A 558 -20.13 40.12 -18.31
CA SER A 558 -19.15 41.19 -18.05
C SER A 558 -17.88 41.08 -18.91
N ALA A 559 -17.50 39.86 -19.29
CA ALA A 559 -16.39 39.59 -20.19
C ALA A 559 -16.69 38.34 -21.04
N ILE A 560 -17.01 38.54 -22.33
CA ILE A 560 -17.18 37.45 -23.29
C ILE A 560 -15.83 37.23 -23.97
N ASN A 561 -15.34 35.98 -23.96
CA ASN A 561 -14.13 35.62 -24.69
C ASN A 561 -14.32 35.93 -26.20
N PRO A 562 -13.39 36.65 -26.86
CA PRO A 562 -13.47 37.00 -28.28
C PRO A 562 -13.76 35.83 -29.22
N ASP A 563 -13.39 34.60 -28.84
CA ASP A 563 -13.60 33.40 -29.65
C ASP A 563 -15.06 32.89 -29.63
N TYR A 564 -15.91 33.41 -28.72
CA TYR A 564 -17.28 32.96 -28.49
C TYR A 564 -18.32 34.08 -28.71
N VAL A 565 -18.01 35.05 -29.58
CA VAL A 565 -18.92 36.17 -29.90
C VAL A 565 -20.20 35.63 -30.58
N GLY A 566 -21.35 35.94 -29.99
CA GLY A 566 -22.65 35.60 -30.57
C GLY A 566 -22.95 36.41 -31.83
N HIS A 567 -23.25 35.73 -32.93
CA HIS A 567 -23.71 36.37 -34.16
C HIS A 567 -25.23 36.22 -34.29
N THR A 568 -25.94 37.35 -34.31
CA THR A 568 -27.38 37.35 -34.63
C THR A 568 -27.55 37.35 -36.14
N VAL A 569 -27.95 36.20 -36.70
CA VAL A 569 -28.30 36.10 -38.12
C VAL A 569 -29.78 36.44 -38.27
N VAL A 570 -30.06 37.57 -38.92
CA VAL A 570 -31.43 37.98 -39.25
C VAL A 570 -31.70 37.63 -40.71
N LEU A 571 -32.76 36.87 -40.98
CA LEU A 571 -33.22 36.61 -42.34
C LEU A 571 -33.70 37.92 -42.97
N LYS A 572 -33.47 38.10 -44.28
CA LYS A 572 -33.76 39.35 -45.00
C LYS A 572 -35.24 39.71 -45.10
N ASP A 573 -36.10 38.82 -44.63
CA ASP A 573 -37.53 38.83 -44.84
C ASP A 573 -38.15 39.07 -43.46
N LYS A 574 -38.41 40.34 -43.14
CA LYS A 574 -39.13 40.70 -41.91
C LYS A 574 -40.57 40.23 -42.00
N THR A 575 -40.87 39.05 -41.47
CA THR A 575 -42.18 38.67 -40.94
C THR A 575 -42.01 37.79 -39.72
#